data_AF-L0K8Q5-F1
#
_entry.id   AF-L0K8Q5-F1
#
_cell.length_a   1.000
_cell.length_b   1.000
_cell.length_c   1.000
_cell.angle_alpha   90.00
_cell.angle_beta   90.00
_cell.angle_gamma   90.00
#
_symmetry.space_group_name_H-M   'P 1'
#
loop_
_entity.id
_entity.type
_entity.pdbx_description
1 polymer ?
#
loop_
_entity_poly.entity_id
_entity_poly.type
_entity_poly.pdbx_seq_one_letter_code
_entity_poly.pdbx_strand_id
1 'polypeptide(L)'
;MSKEVYSISINGKVGLNLHDLNNEKSEGNQLTTRNVTITDGAGKLATVNAVSGDMLKHIQSSHLYKTAKENEDLPLCQGCEKFDANRITIDDDFDEFTKDSDNTKTDIVDEMLSRCVLDDMEGILVTNNKKNVGRDSTVEFGWLVAIPEEFNSENLFHVKYSDLEKSEGSGKNEGQNIFYRPVNSGQYAVVNNLEISRIGYNDISKEYALDKEDIETRYKALLKSIMLTYYSPEGAMRNTQAPHMTSFEGVVSISYSSVPAPTVSALNPDYSQQIESITETLNGIGEKVELKEFESIAEFCNIIKELIDNTAPYGAKEE
;
A
#
# COMPACT_ATOMS: atom_id res chain seq x y z
N MET A 1 -3.95 -20.88 21.85
CA MET A 1 -2.93 -19.96 21.33
C MET A 1 -3.38 -19.53 19.94
N SER A 2 -3.43 -18.22 19.69
CA SER A 2 -3.61 -17.67 18.33
C SER A 2 -2.44 -18.11 17.45
N LYS A 3 -2.66 -18.26 16.14
CA LYS A 3 -1.55 -18.50 15.20
C LYS A 3 -0.76 -17.20 15.04
N GLU A 4 0.56 -17.29 15.04
CA GLU A 4 1.48 -16.14 14.98
C GLU A 4 1.91 -15.89 13.53
N VAL A 5 1.43 -14.80 12.93
CA VAL A 5 1.67 -14.46 11.53
C VAL A 5 3.03 -13.80 11.38
N TYR A 6 3.89 -14.38 10.56
CA TYR A 6 5.19 -13.83 10.20
C TYR A 6 5.11 -12.90 9.00
N SER A 7 4.42 -13.31 7.93
CA SER A 7 4.21 -12.49 6.74
C SER A 7 2.93 -12.89 6.01
N ILE A 8 2.40 -11.97 5.20
CA ILE A 8 1.23 -12.18 4.35
C ILE A 8 1.58 -11.73 2.93
N SER A 9 1.12 -12.46 1.92
CA SER A 9 1.15 -12.04 0.52
C SER A 9 -0.24 -12.12 -0.09
N ILE A 10 -0.67 -11.08 -0.78
CA ILE A 10 -1.95 -10.95 -1.45
C ILE A 10 -1.67 -10.82 -2.94
N ASN A 11 -2.14 -11.80 -3.72
CA ASN A 11 -1.95 -11.86 -5.16
C ASN A 11 -3.29 -12.12 -5.83
N GLY A 12 -3.59 -11.42 -6.92
CA GLY A 12 -4.89 -11.58 -7.56
C GLY A 12 -5.13 -10.69 -8.75
N LYS A 13 -6.38 -10.69 -9.22
CA LYS A 13 -6.87 -9.86 -10.31
C LYS A 13 -8.03 -9.01 -9.84
N VAL A 14 -7.94 -7.70 -10.04
CA VAL A 14 -9.00 -6.73 -9.71
C VAL A 14 -9.53 -6.08 -10.99
N GLY A 15 -10.84 -6.08 -11.16
CA GLY A 15 -11.52 -5.41 -12.25
C GLY A 15 -11.85 -3.97 -11.87
N LEU A 16 -11.25 -3.00 -12.57
CA LEU A 16 -11.48 -1.57 -12.36
C LEU A 16 -11.94 -0.94 -13.67
N ASN A 17 -13.04 -0.19 -13.63
CA ASN A 17 -13.56 0.52 -14.80
C ASN A 17 -13.70 2.02 -14.54
N LEU A 18 -13.48 2.79 -15.61
CA LEU A 18 -13.67 4.23 -15.69
C LEU A 18 -12.85 5.03 -14.66
N HIS A 19 -11.62 4.60 -14.41
CA HIS A 19 -10.77 5.16 -13.37
C HIS A 19 -9.61 5.98 -13.92
N ASP A 20 -9.13 6.89 -13.08
CA ASP A 20 -7.94 7.70 -13.32
C ASP A 20 -7.07 7.77 -12.06
N LEU A 21 -6.90 6.64 -11.39
CA LEU A 21 -6.30 6.59 -10.04
C LEU A 21 -4.85 7.11 -10.04
N ASN A 22 -4.14 7.04 -11.17
CA ASN A 22 -2.76 7.46 -11.29
C ASN A 22 -2.44 8.09 -12.64
N ASN A 23 -1.87 9.29 -12.59
CA ASN A 23 -1.45 10.07 -13.74
C ASN A 23 0.07 10.25 -13.77
N GLU A 24 0.64 10.42 -14.96
CA GLU A 24 2.07 10.71 -15.12
C GLU A 24 2.35 12.20 -15.03
N LYS A 25 1.67 12.99 -15.87
CA LYS A 25 1.97 14.41 -16.05
C LYS A 25 0.78 15.13 -16.69
N SER A 26 0.72 16.44 -16.49
CA SER A 26 -0.11 17.34 -17.29
C SER A 26 0.81 18.07 -18.29
N GLU A 27 0.50 17.96 -19.58
CA GLU A 27 1.16 18.72 -20.64
C GLU A 27 0.15 19.66 -21.32
N GLY A 28 0.28 20.95 -21.03
CA GLY A 28 -0.74 21.93 -21.39
C GLY A 28 -2.09 21.56 -20.79
N ASN A 29 -3.07 21.25 -21.63
CA ASN A 29 -4.43 20.90 -21.23
C ASN A 29 -4.71 19.38 -21.26
N GLN A 30 -3.69 18.56 -21.45
CA GLN A 30 -3.81 17.10 -21.53
C GLN A 30 -3.17 16.45 -20.30
N LEU A 31 -3.92 15.59 -19.63
CA LEU A 31 -3.41 14.66 -18.64
C LEU A 31 -3.06 13.34 -19.33
N THR A 32 -1.89 12.78 -19.04
CA THR A 32 -1.47 11.47 -19.56
C THR A 32 -1.62 10.41 -18.49
N THR A 33 -2.27 9.30 -18.86
CA THR A 33 -2.31 8.12 -18.01
C THR A 33 -0.93 7.49 -17.91
N ARG A 34 -0.66 6.86 -16.77
CA ARG A 34 0.59 6.14 -16.55
C ARG A 34 0.58 4.80 -17.27
N ASN A 35 1.63 4.52 -18.03
CA ASN A 35 1.82 3.23 -18.70
C ASN A 35 3.19 2.64 -18.34
N VAL A 36 3.27 1.31 -18.33
CA VAL A 36 4.52 0.58 -18.13
C VAL A 36 4.68 -0.51 -19.17
N THR A 37 5.93 -0.90 -19.44
CA THR A 37 6.22 -2.04 -20.31
C THR A 37 6.56 -3.25 -19.45
N ILE A 38 5.77 -4.31 -19.58
CA ILE A 38 5.96 -5.60 -18.91
C ILE A 38 6.32 -6.69 -19.90
N THR A 39 6.75 -7.82 -19.37
CA THR A 39 6.85 -9.07 -20.12
C THR A 39 5.61 -9.91 -19.78
N ASP A 40 4.86 -10.33 -20.79
CA ASP A 40 3.69 -11.19 -20.61
C ASP A 40 4.09 -12.64 -20.26
N GLY A 41 3.11 -13.49 -19.98
CA GLY A 41 3.33 -14.90 -19.65
C GLY A 41 4.05 -15.72 -20.75
N ALA A 42 4.08 -15.22 -21.98
CA ALA A 42 4.80 -15.84 -23.10
C ALA A 42 6.22 -15.28 -23.31
N GLY A 43 6.67 -14.34 -22.47
CA GLY A 43 7.98 -13.72 -22.59
C GLY A 43 8.04 -12.52 -23.56
N LYS A 44 6.89 -12.01 -24.03
CA LYS A 44 6.83 -10.90 -24.99
C LYS A 44 6.55 -9.57 -24.27
N LEU A 45 7.13 -8.49 -24.80
CA LEU A 45 6.89 -7.14 -24.27
C LEU A 45 5.48 -6.64 -24.59
N ALA A 46 4.81 -6.07 -23.59
CA ALA A 46 3.51 -5.41 -23.70
C ALA A 46 3.53 -4.08 -22.92
N THR A 47 3.04 -3.00 -23.53
CA THR A 47 2.83 -1.72 -22.85
C THR A 47 1.38 -1.61 -22.41
N VAL A 48 1.17 -1.39 -21.11
CA VAL A 48 -0.14 -1.49 -20.46
C VAL A 48 -0.35 -0.35 -19.45
N ASN A 49 -1.61 -0.05 -19.14
CA ASN A 49 -1.96 0.91 -18.10
C ASN A 49 -1.52 0.40 -16.71
N ALA A 50 -1.08 1.31 -15.83
CA ALA A 50 -0.72 0.92 -14.47
C ALA A 50 -0.92 2.01 -13.43
N VAL A 51 -1.20 1.57 -12.21
CA VAL A 51 -1.17 2.38 -10.99
C VAL A 51 0.09 2.01 -10.20
N SER A 52 0.90 3.00 -9.81
CA SER A 52 2.18 2.75 -9.16
C SER A 52 1.96 2.21 -7.75
N GLY A 53 2.90 1.38 -7.29
CA GLY A 53 2.90 0.90 -5.90
C GLY A 53 2.85 2.05 -4.88
N ASP A 54 3.53 3.18 -5.18
CA ASP A 54 3.47 4.39 -4.35
C ASP A 54 2.05 4.96 -4.20
N MET A 55 1.21 4.86 -5.24
CA MET A 55 -0.17 5.33 -5.16
C MET A 55 -0.99 4.40 -4.27
N LEU A 56 -0.84 3.08 -4.42
CA LEU A 56 -1.49 2.10 -3.54
C LEU A 56 -1.06 2.27 -2.09
N LYS A 57 0.24 2.51 -1.87
CA LYS A 57 0.80 2.81 -0.56
C LYS A 57 0.26 4.13 0.01
N HIS A 58 0.09 5.15 -0.82
CA HIS A 58 -0.55 6.40 -0.38
C HIS A 58 -2.02 6.18 0.03
N ILE A 59 -2.78 5.39 -0.74
CA ILE A 59 -4.16 5.02 -0.40
C ILE A 59 -4.20 4.25 0.92
N GLN A 60 -3.34 3.24 1.08
CA GLN A 60 -3.30 2.44 2.29
C GLN A 60 -2.87 3.24 3.52
N SER A 61 -1.86 4.10 3.39
CA SER A 61 -1.43 4.99 4.47
C SER A 61 -2.51 6.02 4.85
N SER A 62 -3.33 6.48 3.91
CA SER A 62 -4.52 7.33 4.18
C SER A 62 -5.54 6.59 5.05
N HIS A 63 -5.81 5.31 4.73
CA HIS A 63 -6.72 4.48 5.54
C HIS A 63 -6.14 4.14 6.91
N LEU A 64 -4.84 3.89 7.00
CA LEU A 64 -4.14 3.65 8.26
C LEU A 64 -4.13 4.91 9.14
N TYR A 65 -3.84 6.07 8.56
CA TYR A 65 -3.93 7.38 9.21
C TYR A 65 -5.32 7.63 9.81
N LYS A 66 -6.38 7.43 9.03
CA LYS A 66 -7.77 7.60 9.51
C LYS A 66 -8.11 6.64 10.64
N THR A 67 -7.65 5.39 10.53
CA THR A 67 -7.83 4.38 11.58
C THR A 67 -7.09 4.77 12.86
N ALA A 68 -5.85 5.29 12.75
CA ALA A 68 -5.07 5.75 13.88
C ALA A 68 -5.66 7.00 14.54
N LYS A 69 -6.20 7.95 13.76
CA LYS A 69 -6.87 9.14 14.31
C LYS A 69 -8.10 8.84 15.16
N GLU A 70 -8.72 7.68 14.98
CA GLU A 70 -9.89 7.24 15.74
C GLU A 70 -9.53 6.33 16.93
N ASN A 71 -8.24 6.04 17.15
CA ASN A 71 -7.78 5.12 18.18
C ASN A 71 -6.55 5.69 18.92
N GLU A 72 -6.72 6.01 20.21
CA GLU A 72 -5.67 6.60 21.05
C GLU A 72 -4.48 5.65 21.26
N ASP A 73 -4.66 4.33 21.09
CA ASP A 73 -3.61 3.31 21.20
C ASP A 73 -2.73 3.21 19.93
N LEU A 74 -2.96 4.08 18.94
CA LEU A 74 -2.20 4.14 17.69
C LEU A 74 -1.56 5.54 17.54
N PRO A 75 -0.40 5.79 18.19
CA PRO A 75 0.17 7.13 18.24
C PRO A 75 0.62 7.61 16.86
N LEU A 76 0.49 8.91 16.62
CA LEU A 76 0.93 9.59 15.40
C LEU A 76 1.86 10.74 15.78
N CYS A 77 3.02 10.84 15.14
CA CYS A 77 3.89 12.01 15.26
C CYS A 77 3.23 13.26 14.68
N GLN A 78 3.71 14.46 15.04
CA GLN A 78 3.08 15.74 14.67
C GLN A 78 2.87 15.93 13.16
N GLY A 79 3.77 15.39 12.32
CA GLY A 79 3.58 15.43 10.87
C GLY A 79 2.53 14.44 10.39
N CYS A 80 2.57 13.21 10.89
CA CYS A 80 1.58 12.18 10.60
C CYS A 80 0.18 12.55 11.09
N GLU A 81 0.06 13.33 12.17
CA GLU A 81 -1.22 13.88 12.63
C GLU A 81 -1.94 14.76 11.62
N LYS A 82 -1.18 15.36 10.68
CA LYS A 82 -1.68 16.21 9.60
C LYS A 82 -1.69 15.47 8.26
N PHE A 83 -1.33 14.19 8.28
CA PHE A 83 -1.04 13.37 7.09
C PHE A 83 -0.02 14.04 6.15
N ASP A 84 0.99 14.69 6.73
CA ASP A 84 2.06 15.38 6.00
C ASP A 84 3.11 14.38 5.50
N ALA A 85 3.57 14.56 4.26
CA ALA A 85 4.57 13.69 3.64
C ALA A 85 5.94 13.75 4.33
N ASN A 86 6.22 14.79 5.13
CA ASN A 86 7.44 14.89 5.91
C ASN A 86 7.40 14.05 7.20
N ARG A 87 6.21 13.57 7.62
CA ARG A 87 6.01 12.64 8.75
C ARG A 87 6.79 13.05 10.01
N ILE A 88 7.47 12.12 10.68
CA ILE A 88 8.20 12.40 11.93
C ILE A 88 9.32 13.45 11.78
N THR A 89 9.75 13.77 10.56
CA THR A 89 10.85 14.74 10.37
C THR A 89 10.47 16.18 10.71
N ILE A 90 9.16 16.48 10.80
CA ILE A 90 8.65 17.79 11.24
C ILE A 90 8.05 17.73 12.64
N ASP A 91 8.36 16.67 13.40
CA ASP A 91 7.98 16.55 14.81
C ASP A 91 9.03 17.25 15.68
N ASP A 92 8.62 18.31 16.37
CA ASP A 92 9.53 19.16 17.15
C ASP A 92 10.21 18.39 18.30
N ASP A 93 9.49 17.49 18.96
CA ASP A 93 10.02 16.73 20.09
C ASP A 93 11.01 15.66 19.61
N PHE A 94 10.73 15.03 18.47
CA PHE A 94 11.65 14.10 17.83
C PHE A 94 12.88 14.82 17.25
N ASP A 95 12.71 16.02 16.67
CA ASP A 95 13.84 16.84 16.22
C ASP A 95 14.75 17.19 17.40
N GLU A 96 14.19 17.61 18.54
CA GLU A 96 14.98 17.87 19.74
C GLU A 96 15.69 16.62 20.25
N PHE A 97 15.01 15.48 20.32
CA PHE A 97 15.60 14.19 20.70
C PHE A 97 16.81 13.83 19.80
N THR A 98 16.70 14.06 18.48
CA THR A 98 17.79 13.74 17.55
C THR A 98 18.98 14.70 17.60
N LYS A 99 18.90 15.83 18.32
CA LYS A 99 20.06 16.73 18.53
C LYS A 99 21.10 16.14 19.47
N ASP A 100 20.68 15.28 20.40
CA ASP A 100 21.62 14.61 21.29
C ASP A 100 22.57 13.73 20.47
N SER A 101 23.87 13.98 20.64
CA SER A 101 24.92 13.21 19.99
C SER A 101 25.10 11.82 20.59
N ASP A 102 24.64 11.62 21.83
CA ASP A 102 24.75 10.36 22.54
C ASP A 102 23.69 9.36 22.06
N ASN A 103 22.57 9.84 21.51
CA ASN A 103 21.55 9.01 20.89
C ASN A 103 22.10 8.29 19.64
N THR A 104 22.17 6.97 19.75
CA THR A 104 22.61 6.06 18.70
C THR A 104 21.54 5.91 17.62
N LYS A 105 21.88 5.22 16.53
CA LYS A 105 20.88 4.89 15.50
C LYS A 105 19.79 3.98 16.03
N THR A 106 20.12 3.09 16.97
CA THR A 106 19.16 2.20 17.62
C THR A 106 18.13 3.01 18.39
N ASP A 107 18.60 3.92 19.26
CA ASP A 107 17.73 4.77 20.08
C ASP A 107 16.80 5.63 19.20
N ILE A 108 17.29 6.13 18.06
CA ILE A 108 16.48 6.89 17.09
C ILE A 108 15.37 6.04 16.47
N VAL A 109 15.63 4.77 16.16
CA VAL A 109 14.60 3.86 15.61
C VAL A 109 13.59 3.51 16.70
N ASP A 110 14.03 3.19 17.91
CA ASP A 110 13.12 2.86 19.02
C ASP A 110 12.19 4.05 19.35
N GLU A 111 12.74 5.26 19.41
CA GLU A 111 11.97 6.47 19.64
C GLU A 111 10.99 6.78 18.50
N MET A 112 11.36 6.50 17.25
CA MET A 112 10.45 6.66 16.11
C MET A 112 9.32 5.63 16.16
N LEU A 113 9.65 4.38 16.48
CA LEU A 113 8.68 3.29 16.59
C LEU A 113 7.66 3.58 17.69
N SER A 114 8.08 4.07 18.86
CA SER A 114 7.18 4.39 19.97
C SER A 114 6.24 5.56 19.66
N ARG A 115 6.71 6.54 18.87
CA ARG A 115 5.95 7.77 18.57
C ARG A 115 4.95 7.64 17.43
N CYS A 116 5.18 6.76 16.46
CA CYS A 116 4.36 6.81 15.25
C CYS A 116 4.11 5.45 14.60
N VAL A 117 2.84 5.08 14.57
CA VAL A 117 2.33 3.89 13.87
C VAL A 117 2.50 3.95 12.36
N LEU A 118 2.41 5.13 11.75
CA LEU A 118 2.60 5.31 10.32
C LEU A 118 4.07 5.18 9.94
N ASP A 119 5.00 5.79 10.69
CA ASP A 119 6.42 5.68 10.38
C ASP A 119 6.96 4.26 10.63
N ASP A 120 6.39 3.55 11.61
CA ASP A 120 6.61 2.11 11.82
C ASP A 120 6.24 1.30 10.56
N MET A 121 5.00 1.41 10.08
CA MET A 121 4.55 0.52 9.01
C MET A 121 4.90 0.96 7.60
N GLU A 122 4.89 2.27 7.34
CA GLU A 122 5.11 2.84 6.02
C GLU A 122 6.58 3.15 5.75
N GLY A 123 7.44 3.06 6.77
CA GLY A 123 8.88 3.35 6.71
C GLY A 123 9.19 4.84 6.56
N ILE A 124 10.40 5.25 6.94
CA ILE A 124 10.83 6.65 6.85
C ILE A 124 12.35 6.75 6.78
N LEU A 125 12.85 7.79 6.12
CA LEU A 125 14.25 8.18 6.18
C LEU A 125 14.40 9.38 7.11
N VAL A 126 14.93 9.15 8.32
CA VAL A 126 15.20 10.21 9.29
C VAL A 126 16.49 10.93 8.92
N THR A 127 16.34 12.23 8.62
CA THR A 127 17.45 13.13 8.24
C THR A 127 17.66 14.30 9.19
N ASN A 128 16.79 14.42 10.21
CA ASN A 128 16.89 15.42 11.28
C ASN A 128 18.30 15.47 11.85
N ASN A 129 18.80 16.68 12.11
CA ASN A 129 20.10 16.90 12.73
C ASN A 129 21.27 16.13 12.08
N LYS A 130 21.22 15.96 10.75
CA LYS A 130 22.21 15.23 9.94
C LYS A 130 22.35 13.75 10.32
N LYS A 131 21.33 13.18 10.96
CA LYS A 131 21.21 11.74 11.10
C LYS A 131 20.90 11.14 9.71
N ASN A 132 21.21 9.86 9.53
CA ASN A 132 20.91 9.12 8.30
C ASN A 132 20.52 7.70 8.73
N VAL A 133 19.26 7.60 9.16
CA VAL A 133 18.68 6.39 9.74
C VAL A 133 17.41 6.09 8.96
N GLY A 134 17.46 5.01 8.18
CA GLY A 134 16.33 4.56 7.38
C GLY A 134 15.61 3.41 8.09
N ARG A 135 14.28 3.43 7.98
CA ARG A 135 13.42 2.28 8.22
C ARG A 135 12.69 1.95 6.92
N ASP A 136 12.87 0.73 6.44
CA ASP A 136 12.11 0.24 5.30
C ASP A 136 10.67 -0.09 5.72
N SER A 137 9.74 0.15 4.80
CA SER A 137 8.32 -0.17 4.95
C SER A 137 8.10 -1.63 5.33
N THR A 138 7.09 -1.89 6.15
CA THR A 138 6.57 -3.26 6.37
C THR A 138 5.47 -3.62 5.35
N VAL A 139 4.99 -2.61 4.60
CA VAL A 139 3.97 -2.78 3.56
C VAL A 139 4.60 -2.53 2.19
N GLU A 140 4.51 -3.53 1.32
CA GLU A 140 5.06 -3.49 -0.02
C GLU A 140 3.95 -3.67 -1.05
N PHE A 141 3.83 -2.72 -1.96
CA PHE A 141 2.94 -2.82 -3.11
C PHE A 141 3.76 -2.97 -4.38
N GLY A 142 3.47 -4.01 -5.16
CA GLY A 142 3.80 -4.03 -6.57
C GLY A 142 3.02 -2.93 -7.31
N TRP A 143 3.45 -2.66 -8.54
CA TRP A 143 2.59 -1.88 -9.43
C TRP A 143 1.31 -2.67 -9.69
N LEU A 144 0.17 -1.99 -9.66
CA LEU A 144 -1.09 -2.54 -10.13
C LEU A 144 -1.12 -2.38 -11.64
N VAL A 145 -0.88 -3.48 -12.35
CA VAL A 145 -0.60 -3.47 -13.79
C VAL A 145 -1.75 -4.13 -14.53
N ALA A 146 -2.25 -3.49 -15.59
CA ALA A 146 -3.26 -4.09 -16.45
C ALA A 146 -2.74 -5.38 -17.10
N ILE A 147 -3.58 -6.41 -17.14
CA ILE A 147 -3.29 -7.65 -17.84
C ILE A 147 -3.29 -7.35 -19.35
N PRO A 148 -2.27 -7.77 -20.11
CA PRO A 148 -2.24 -7.58 -21.56
C PRO A 148 -3.54 -8.04 -22.21
N GLU A 149 -4.05 -7.25 -23.15
CA GLU A 149 -5.28 -7.53 -23.92
C GLU A 149 -6.60 -7.48 -23.11
N GLU A 150 -6.56 -7.32 -21.77
CA GLU A 150 -7.74 -7.21 -20.90
C GLU A 150 -7.95 -5.77 -20.36
N PHE A 151 -7.50 -4.76 -21.09
CA PHE A 151 -7.65 -3.35 -20.69
C PHE A 151 -7.89 -2.42 -21.88
N ASN A 152 -8.38 -1.22 -21.56
CA ASN A 152 -8.59 -0.13 -22.48
C ASN A 152 -8.26 1.20 -21.78
N SER A 153 -7.58 2.09 -22.50
CA SER A 153 -7.21 3.42 -22.04
C SER A 153 -7.66 4.45 -23.07
N GLU A 154 -8.52 5.37 -22.63
CA GLU A 154 -9.08 6.43 -23.45
C GLU A 154 -8.70 7.80 -22.91
N ASN A 155 -8.75 8.83 -23.76
CA ASN A 155 -8.65 10.23 -23.36
C ASN A 155 -9.92 10.97 -23.76
N LEU A 156 -10.74 11.35 -22.78
CA LEU A 156 -12.01 12.03 -23.00
C LEU A 156 -11.83 13.55 -23.12
N PHE A 157 -12.39 14.11 -24.18
CA PHE A 157 -12.48 15.55 -24.41
C PHE A 157 -13.48 16.21 -23.46
N HIS A 158 -13.04 17.25 -22.77
CA HIS A 158 -13.83 18.03 -21.82
C HIS A 158 -13.74 19.52 -22.14
N VAL A 159 -14.84 20.25 -21.97
CA VAL A 159 -14.89 21.71 -22.15
C VAL A 159 -15.49 22.36 -20.92
N LYS A 160 -14.76 23.30 -20.33
CA LYS A 160 -15.32 24.31 -19.44
C LYS A 160 -15.94 25.40 -20.32
N TYR A 161 -17.26 25.47 -20.36
CA TYR A 161 -17.98 26.56 -21.03
C TYR A 161 -17.89 27.84 -20.20
N SER A 162 -17.65 28.96 -20.88
CA SER A 162 -17.63 30.30 -20.31
C SER A 162 -17.96 31.31 -21.40
N ASP A 163 -18.83 32.27 -21.10
CA ASP A 163 -19.15 33.40 -21.99
C ASP A 163 -18.07 34.49 -21.95
N LEU A 164 -17.09 34.35 -21.05
CA LEU A 164 -15.95 35.26 -20.93
C LEU A 164 -14.87 34.88 -21.95
N GLU A 165 -14.34 35.87 -22.66
CA GLU A 165 -13.16 35.68 -23.51
C GLU A 165 -11.96 35.26 -22.66
N LYS A 166 -11.06 34.45 -23.23
CA LYS A 166 -9.78 34.12 -22.61
C LYS A 166 -8.99 35.40 -22.38
N SER A 167 -8.83 35.82 -21.13
CA SER A 167 -7.95 36.92 -20.77
C SER A 167 -6.50 36.45 -20.85
N GLU A 168 -5.81 36.74 -21.97
CA GLU A 168 -4.38 36.50 -22.08
C GLU A 168 -3.61 37.31 -21.02
N GLY A 169 -2.74 36.64 -20.27
CA GLY A 169 -1.83 37.28 -19.31
C GLY A 169 -2.36 37.49 -17.88
N SER A 170 -3.62 37.16 -17.58
CA SER A 170 -4.15 37.29 -16.21
C SER A 170 -3.74 36.14 -15.28
N GLY A 171 -3.29 35.01 -15.84
CA GLY A 171 -3.05 33.76 -15.11
C GLY A 171 -4.32 33.09 -14.58
N LYS A 172 -5.51 33.65 -14.86
CA LYS A 172 -6.80 33.16 -14.36
C LYS A 172 -7.48 32.26 -15.39
N ASN A 173 -8.07 31.17 -14.92
CA ASN A 173 -8.83 30.22 -15.73
C ASN A 173 -10.30 30.68 -15.89
N GLU A 174 -10.52 31.85 -16.49
CA GLU A 174 -11.85 32.49 -16.59
C GLU A 174 -12.58 32.20 -17.92
N GLY A 175 -11.83 32.07 -19.03
CA GLY A 175 -12.39 31.81 -20.35
C GLY A 175 -12.70 30.34 -20.65
N GLN A 176 -13.30 30.08 -21.81
CA GLN A 176 -13.59 28.71 -22.26
C GLN A 176 -12.28 27.91 -22.41
N ASN A 177 -12.23 26.75 -21.76
CA ASN A 177 -11.05 25.89 -21.77
C ASN A 177 -11.39 24.45 -22.13
N ILE A 178 -10.56 23.87 -22.97
CA ILE A 178 -10.62 22.47 -23.39
C ILE A 178 -9.61 21.69 -22.56
N PHE A 179 -9.97 20.49 -22.11
CA PHE A 179 -9.09 19.57 -21.41
C PHE A 179 -9.27 18.15 -21.94
N TYR A 180 -8.23 17.33 -21.84
CA TYR A 180 -8.31 15.89 -22.10
C TYR A 180 -8.00 15.14 -20.82
N ARG A 181 -8.87 14.22 -20.44
CA ARG A 181 -8.75 13.44 -19.21
C ARG A 181 -8.69 11.95 -19.53
N PRO A 182 -7.72 11.22 -18.97
CA PRO A 182 -7.66 9.79 -19.15
C PRO A 182 -8.81 9.08 -18.44
N VAL A 183 -9.22 7.95 -19.01
CA VAL A 183 -10.19 7.01 -18.44
C VAL A 183 -9.69 5.61 -18.76
N ASN A 184 -9.48 4.81 -17.73
CA ASN A 184 -8.96 3.46 -17.86
C ASN A 184 -9.95 2.43 -17.34
N SER A 185 -10.00 1.30 -18.03
CA SER A 185 -10.81 0.15 -17.65
C SER A 185 -10.06 -1.14 -17.95
N GLY A 186 -10.16 -2.15 -17.09
CA GLY A 186 -9.55 -3.45 -17.35
C GLY A 186 -9.44 -4.37 -16.14
N GLN A 187 -8.80 -5.51 -16.34
CA GLN A 187 -8.33 -6.39 -15.28
C GLN A 187 -6.88 -6.05 -14.94
N TYR A 188 -6.59 -5.96 -13.64
CA TYR A 188 -5.29 -5.55 -13.14
C TYR A 188 -4.72 -6.59 -12.19
N ALA A 189 -3.45 -6.95 -12.37
CA ALA A 189 -2.71 -7.84 -11.49
C ALA A 189 -2.29 -7.11 -10.21
N VAL A 190 -2.67 -7.69 -9.07
CA VAL A 190 -2.35 -7.23 -7.72
C VAL A 190 -1.20 -8.06 -7.17
N VAL A 191 -0.22 -7.38 -6.57
CA VAL A 191 0.83 -7.98 -5.72
C VAL A 191 1.02 -7.08 -4.51
N ASN A 192 0.81 -7.61 -3.30
CA ASN A 192 1.02 -6.89 -2.05
C ASN A 192 1.59 -7.82 -0.99
N ASN A 193 2.72 -7.44 -0.39
CA ASN A 193 3.38 -8.19 0.67
C ASN A 193 3.38 -7.38 1.96
N LEU A 194 3.16 -8.07 3.08
CA LEU A 194 3.14 -7.52 4.43
C LEU A 194 4.16 -8.26 5.29
N GLU A 195 5.18 -7.54 5.74
CA GLU A 195 6.20 -8.05 6.66
C GLU A 195 5.72 -7.91 8.11
N ILE A 196 4.71 -8.70 8.48
CA ILE A 196 4.02 -8.63 9.77
C ILE A 196 4.98 -8.77 10.96
N SER A 197 6.02 -9.59 10.84
CA SER A 197 7.03 -9.76 11.88
C SER A 197 7.85 -8.51 12.17
N ARG A 198 7.89 -7.53 11.25
CA ARG A 198 8.68 -6.30 11.42
C ARG A 198 7.91 -5.15 12.08
N ILE A 199 6.60 -5.31 12.34
CA ILE A 199 5.81 -4.31 13.08
C ILE A 199 6.41 -4.14 14.48
N GLY A 200 6.77 -2.91 14.85
CA GLY A 200 7.41 -2.61 16.13
C GLY A 200 8.83 -3.19 16.32
N TYR A 201 9.42 -3.77 15.27
CA TYR A 201 10.75 -4.39 15.32
C TYR A 201 11.84 -3.39 14.89
N ASN A 202 12.91 -3.29 15.67
CA ASN A 202 14.06 -2.48 15.33
C ASN A 202 15.06 -3.29 14.50
N ASP A 203 15.20 -2.92 13.22
CA ASP A 203 16.08 -3.61 12.27
C ASP A 203 17.58 -3.49 12.61
N ILE A 204 17.97 -2.59 13.51
CA ILE A 204 19.36 -2.37 13.94
C ILE A 204 19.70 -3.23 15.15
N SER A 205 18.93 -3.12 16.25
CA SER A 205 19.15 -3.92 17.47
C SER A 205 18.73 -5.38 17.31
N LYS A 206 17.84 -5.66 16.36
CA LYS A 206 17.21 -6.97 16.15
C LYS A 206 16.27 -7.39 17.28
N GLU A 207 15.67 -6.40 17.96
CA GLU A 207 14.74 -6.58 19.07
C GLU A 207 13.42 -5.85 18.81
N TYR A 208 12.34 -6.29 19.46
CA TYR A 208 11.07 -5.56 19.45
C TYR A 208 11.17 -4.37 20.41
N ALA A 209 10.93 -3.18 19.88
CA ALA A 209 11.00 -1.92 20.64
C ALA A 209 9.71 -1.61 21.41
N LEU A 210 8.62 -2.28 21.01
CA LEU A 210 7.27 -2.08 21.54
C LEU A 210 6.81 -3.32 22.28
N ASP A 211 5.85 -3.15 23.18
CA ASP A 211 5.24 -4.28 23.86
C ASP A 211 4.26 -5.04 22.96
N LYS A 212 3.82 -6.20 23.46
CA LYS A 212 2.90 -7.09 22.76
C LYS A 212 1.57 -6.41 22.40
N GLU A 213 1.02 -5.61 23.30
CA GLU A 213 -0.31 -5.00 23.13
C GLU A 213 -0.28 -3.94 22.03
N ASP A 214 0.78 -3.12 22.01
CA ASP A 214 1.05 -2.16 20.95
C ASP A 214 1.21 -2.84 19.59
N ILE A 215 2.02 -3.89 19.50
CA ILE A 215 2.27 -4.62 18.24
C ILE A 215 0.97 -5.26 17.73
N GLU A 216 0.17 -5.88 18.60
CA GLU A 216 -1.13 -6.45 18.24
C GLU A 216 -2.11 -5.38 17.73
N THR A 217 -2.15 -4.21 18.37
CA THR A 217 -3.03 -3.11 18.00
C THR A 217 -2.65 -2.54 16.63
N ARG A 218 -1.34 -2.37 16.37
CA ARG A 218 -0.80 -1.97 15.05
C ARG A 218 -1.10 -2.99 13.97
N TYR A 219 -0.94 -4.28 14.25
CA TYR A 219 -1.27 -5.36 13.33
C TYR A 219 -2.72 -5.32 12.88
N LYS A 220 -3.67 -5.17 13.81
CA LYS A 220 -5.10 -5.07 13.49
C LYS A 220 -5.40 -3.83 12.65
N ALA A 221 -4.76 -2.70 12.97
CA ALA A 221 -4.89 -1.47 12.20
C ALA A 221 -4.37 -1.62 10.76
N LEU A 222 -3.23 -2.30 10.57
CA LEU A 222 -2.67 -2.61 9.26
C LEU A 222 -3.63 -3.43 8.43
N LEU A 223 -4.13 -4.54 8.97
CA LEU A 223 -5.03 -5.41 8.24
C LEU A 223 -6.31 -4.67 7.84
N LYS A 224 -6.86 -3.85 8.74
CA LYS A 224 -8.01 -3.00 8.44
C LYS A 224 -7.71 -2.01 7.32
N SER A 225 -6.54 -1.36 7.31
CA SER A 225 -6.17 -0.40 6.26
C SER A 225 -5.98 -1.08 4.90
N ILE A 226 -5.42 -2.30 4.88
CA ILE A 226 -5.28 -3.13 3.68
C ILE A 226 -6.65 -3.52 3.12
N MET A 227 -7.57 -3.98 3.97
CA MET A 227 -8.95 -4.25 3.56
C MET A 227 -9.59 -3.02 2.90
N LEU A 228 -9.50 -1.85 3.55
CA LEU A 228 -10.03 -0.57 3.05
C LEU A 228 -9.42 -0.15 1.70
N THR A 229 -8.13 -0.44 1.49
CA THR A 229 -7.39 -0.09 0.27
C THR A 229 -8.03 -0.74 -0.95
N TYR A 230 -8.43 -2.00 -0.84
CA TYR A 230 -8.99 -2.74 -1.96
C TYR A 230 -10.48 -2.47 -2.19
N TYR A 231 -11.32 -2.31 -1.17
CA TYR A 231 -12.76 -2.09 -1.40
C TYR A 231 -13.15 -0.61 -1.53
N SER A 232 -12.32 0.31 -1.04
CA SER A 232 -12.52 1.75 -1.15
C SER A 232 -11.23 2.44 -1.62
N PRO A 233 -10.77 2.17 -2.85
CA PRO A 233 -9.57 2.79 -3.37
C PRO A 233 -9.72 4.32 -3.38
N GLU A 234 -8.67 5.02 -3.00
CA GLU A 234 -8.52 6.47 -3.18
C GLU A 234 -7.64 6.74 -4.42
N GLY A 235 -7.29 7.99 -4.71
CA GLY A 235 -6.44 8.33 -5.85
C GLY A 235 -6.90 9.57 -6.59
N ALA A 236 -6.28 9.83 -7.74
CA ALA A 236 -6.57 11.03 -8.53
C ALA A 236 -8.01 11.00 -9.09
N MET A 237 -8.59 12.21 -9.26
CA MET A 237 -9.90 12.48 -9.86
C MET A 237 -11.10 11.69 -9.30
N ARG A 238 -10.98 11.05 -8.12
CA ARG A 238 -12.01 10.22 -7.48
C ARG A 238 -13.37 10.90 -7.30
N ASN A 239 -13.40 12.23 -7.18
CA ASN A 239 -14.64 13.00 -7.08
C ASN A 239 -15.54 12.90 -8.32
N THR A 240 -14.96 12.59 -9.49
CA THR A 240 -15.67 12.50 -10.78
C THR A 240 -15.36 11.23 -11.58
N GLN A 241 -14.36 10.46 -11.15
CA GLN A 241 -13.90 9.20 -11.77
C GLN A 241 -13.70 8.13 -10.70
N ALA A 242 -14.71 7.97 -9.85
CA ALA A 242 -14.77 6.87 -8.91
C ALA A 242 -14.74 5.53 -9.67
N PRO A 243 -13.75 4.63 -9.43
CA PRO A 243 -13.69 3.37 -10.15
C PRO A 243 -14.95 2.53 -9.92
N HIS A 244 -15.51 2.01 -11.00
CA HIS A 244 -16.46 0.91 -10.95
C HIS A 244 -15.67 -0.39 -10.78
N MET A 245 -15.58 -0.84 -9.54
CA MET A 245 -14.94 -2.10 -9.21
C MET A 245 -15.90 -3.26 -9.46
N THR A 246 -15.49 -4.21 -10.27
CA THR A 246 -16.37 -5.30 -10.76
C THR A 246 -16.00 -6.67 -10.22
N SER A 247 -14.74 -6.86 -9.86
CA SER A 247 -14.21 -8.15 -9.41
C SER A 247 -12.98 -7.95 -8.55
N PHE A 248 -12.75 -8.87 -7.62
CA PHE A 248 -11.45 -9.08 -7.00
C PHE A 248 -11.36 -10.56 -6.63
N GLU A 249 -10.50 -11.29 -7.33
CA GLU A 249 -10.23 -12.72 -7.11
C GLU A 249 -8.74 -12.94 -6.88
N GLY A 250 -8.37 -13.95 -6.11
CA GLY A 250 -6.97 -14.16 -5.77
C GLY A 250 -6.71 -15.14 -4.65
N VAL A 251 -5.49 -15.06 -4.12
CA VAL A 251 -4.98 -15.88 -3.02
C VAL A 251 -4.34 -14.97 -1.98
N VAL A 252 -4.70 -15.20 -0.72
CA VAL A 252 -3.98 -14.69 0.45
C VAL A 252 -3.11 -15.82 1.01
N SER A 253 -1.80 -15.69 0.84
CA SER A 253 -0.80 -16.57 1.42
C SER A 253 -0.39 -16.04 2.79
N ILE A 254 -0.36 -16.91 3.81
CA ILE A 254 -0.03 -16.55 5.19
C ILE A 254 1.09 -17.47 5.66
N SER A 255 2.23 -16.89 6.05
CA SER A 255 3.30 -17.64 6.68
C SER A 255 3.28 -17.47 8.20
N TYR A 256 3.40 -18.58 8.93
CA TYR A 256 3.52 -18.63 10.39
C TYR A 256 4.92 -19.02 10.85
N SER A 257 5.90 -19.02 9.94
CA SER A 257 7.32 -19.28 10.20
C SER A 257 8.19 -18.26 9.48
N SER A 258 9.50 -18.32 9.67
CA SER A 258 10.43 -17.32 9.15
C SER A 258 10.56 -17.28 7.62
N VAL A 259 9.93 -18.21 6.90
CA VAL A 259 9.87 -18.14 5.44
C VAL A 259 8.82 -17.11 5.00
N PRO A 260 9.09 -16.35 3.92
CA PRO A 260 8.11 -15.40 3.40
C PRO A 260 6.89 -16.12 2.83
N ALA A 261 5.71 -15.50 2.98
CA ALA A 261 4.48 -15.96 2.34
C ALA A 261 4.66 -16.00 0.80
N PRO A 262 4.31 -17.11 0.12
CA PRO A 262 4.49 -17.23 -1.32
C PRO A 262 3.79 -16.15 -2.14
N THR A 263 4.49 -15.63 -3.15
CA THR A 263 4.05 -14.54 -4.03
C THR A 263 4.29 -14.91 -5.49
N VAL A 264 3.23 -14.88 -6.30
CA VAL A 264 3.31 -15.00 -7.77
C VAL A 264 2.27 -14.05 -8.36
N SER A 265 2.68 -13.17 -9.27
CA SER A 265 1.79 -12.20 -9.89
C SER A 265 0.77 -12.86 -10.82
N ALA A 266 -0.46 -12.36 -10.81
CA ALA A 266 -1.52 -12.78 -11.72
C ALA A 266 -1.30 -12.38 -13.20
N LEU A 267 -0.17 -11.73 -13.53
CA LEU A 267 0.34 -11.68 -14.90
C LEU A 267 0.70 -13.07 -15.44
N ASN A 268 1.03 -14.01 -14.55
CA ASN A 268 1.06 -15.42 -14.87
C ASN A 268 -0.38 -15.99 -14.70
N PRO A 269 -1.01 -16.54 -15.75
CA PRO A 269 -2.34 -17.15 -15.63
C PRO A 269 -2.41 -18.28 -14.59
N ASP A 270 -1.30 -19.00 -14.37
CA ASP A 270 -1.22 -20.13 -13.44
C ASP A 270 -0.73 -19.73 -12.04
N TYR A 271 -0.80 -18.44 -11.69
CA TYR A 271 -0.22 -17.92 -10.43
C TYR A 271 -0.75 -18.61 -9.18
N SER A 272 -2.05 -18.92 -9.12
CA SER A 272 -2.67 -19.57 -7.96
C SER A 272 -2.14 -20.99 -7.79
N GLN A 273 -2.04 -21.78 -8.88
CA GLN A 273 -1.49 -23.14 -8.84
C GLN A 273 0.01 -23.13 -8.49
N GLN A 274 0.76 -22.12 -8.93
CA GLN A 274 2.17 -21.97 -8.53
C GLN A 274 2.28 -21.67 -7.03
N ILE A 275 1.46 -20.76 -6.49
CA ILE A 275 1.41 -20.44 -5.06
C ILE A 275 1.02 -21.67 -4.23
N GLU A 276 0.05 -22.46 -4.69
CA GLU A 276 -0.35 -23.74 -4.09
C GLU A 276 0.83 -24.72 -4.04
N SER A 277 1.47 -24.95 -5.19
CA SER A 277 2.62 -25.87 -5.29
C SER A 277 3.81 -25.45 -4.43
N ILE A 278 4.09 -24.14 -4.34
CA ILE A 278 5.13 -23.59 -3.46
C ILE A 278 4.75 -23.85 -1.99
N THR A 279 3.49 -23.62 -1.64
CA THR A 279 3.00 -23.85 -0.27
C THR A 279 3.10 -25.30 0.15
N GLU A 280 2.70 -26.24 -0.72
CA GLU A 280 2.87 -27.67 -0.48
C GLU A 280 4.35 -28.04 -0.28
N THR A 281 5.23 -27.46 -1.10
CA THR A 281 6.68 -27.68 -0.99
C THR A 281 7.22 -27.18 0.34
N LEU A 282 6.86 -25.97 0.76
CA LEU A 282 7.28 -25.36 2.03
C LEU A 282 6.77 -26.19 3.22
N ASN A 283 5.50 -26.57 3.21
CA ASN A 283 4.92 -27.42 4.26
C ASN A 283 5.58 -28.82 4.28
N GLY A 284 5.97 -29.37 3.12
CA GLY A 284 6.68 -30.63 3.00
C GLY A 284 8.09 -30.63 3.62
N ILE A 285 8.74 -29.46 3.70
CA ILE A 285 10.04 -29.28 4.39
C ILE A 285 9.91 -28.81 5.84
N GLY A 286 8.68 -28.72 6.37
CA GLY A 286 8.41 -28.43 7.79
C GLY A 286 8.07 -26.98 8.10
N GLU A 287 7.94 -26.12 7.11
CA GLU A 287 7.43 -24.76 7.29
C GLU A 287 5.92 -24.75 7.53
N LYS A 288 5.37 -23.60 7.95
CA LYS A 288 3.93 -23.46 8.24
C LYS A 288 3.34 -22.34 7.40
N VAL A 289 2.79 -22.71 6.25
CA VAL A 289 2.15 -21.78 5.31
C VAL A 289 0.71 -22.21 5.05
N GLU A 290 -0.20 -21.25 5.07
CA GLU A 290 -1.63 -21.41 4.79
C GLU A 290 -2.02 -20.55 3.60
N LEU A 291 -2.91 -21.08 2.75
CA LEU A 291 -3.50 -20.36 1.62
C LEU A 291 -4.99 -20.19 1.83
N LYS A 292 -5.49 -19.01 1.51
CA LYS A 292 -6.92 -18.70 1.45
C LYS A 292 -7.24 -18.08 0.10
N GLU A 293 -7.93 -18.85 -0.75
CA GLU A 293 -8.45 -18.36 -2.02
C GLU A 293 -9.71 -17.53 -1.81
N PHE A 294 -9.95 -16.58 -2.72
CA PHE A 294 -11.18 -15.79 -2.75
C PHE A 294 -11.56 -15.50 -4.21
N GLU A 295 -12.86 -15.49 -4.49
CA GLU A 295 -13.44 -15.19 -5.80
C GLU A 295 -14.16 -13.84 -5.83
N SER A 296 -14.26 -13.17 -4.67
CA SER A 296 -14.89 -11.86 -4.56
C SER A 296 -14.25 -10.97 -3.51
N ILE A 297 -14.52 -9.66 -3.62
CA ILE A 297 -14.08 -8.69 -2.62
C ILE A 297 -14.69 -8.92 -1.24
N ALA A 298 -15.90 -9.47 -1.18
CA ALA A 298 -16.55 -9.80 0.09
C ALA A 298 -15.81 -10.95 0.81
N GLU A 299 -15.39 -11.98 0.05
CA GLU A 299 -14.58 -13.07 0.57
C GLU A 299 -13.21 -12.60 1.01
N PHE A 300 -12.55 -11.74 0.23
CA PHE A 300 -11.31 -11.09 0.63
C PHE A 300 -11.47 -10.35 1.98
N CYS A 301 -12.50 -9.50 2.12
CA CYS A 301 -12.78 -8.80 3.37
C CYS A 301 -13.01 -9.76 4.55
N ASN A 302 -13.71 -10.89 4.31
CA ASN A 302 -13.90 -11.91 5.34
C ASN A 302 -12.59 -12.59 5.75
N ILE A 303 -11.69 -12.88 4.80
CA ILE A 303 -10.35 -13.42 5.10
C ILE A 303 -9.58 -12.46 6.00
N ILE A 304 -9.57 -11.17 5.66
CA ILE A 304 -8.86 -10.16 6.46
C ILE A 304 -9.49 -10.02 7.86
N LYS A 305 -10.82 -10.02 7.96
CA LYS A 305 -11.53 -10.03 9.25
C LYS A 305 -11.13 -11.26 10.09
N GLU A 306 -11.10 -12.45 9.49
CA GLU A 306 -10.70 -13.67 10.19
C GLU A 306 -9.26 -13.62 10.71
N LEU A 307 -8.35 -12.99 9.97
CA LEU A 307 -6.98 -12.75 10.43
C LEU A 307 -6.95 -11.82 11.64
N ILE A 308 -7.69 -10.70 11.59
CA ILE A 308 -7.84 -9.76 12.71
C ILE A 308 -8.36 -10.45 13.98
N ASP A 309 -9.35 -11.34 13.83
CA ASP A 309 -10.05 -11.95 14.96
C ASP A 309 -9.29 -13.15 15.56
N ASN A 310 -8.55 -13.92 14.75
CA ASN A 310 -8.06 -15.25 15.13
C ASN A 310 -6.53 -15.41 15.14
N THR A 311 -5.78 -14.38 14.78
CA THR A 311 -4.32 -14.44 14.70
C THR A 311 -3.66 -13.29 15.45
N ALA A 312 -2.38 -13.46 15.75
CA ALA A 312 -1.52 -12.43 16.34
C ALA A 312 -0.29 -12.24 15.44
N PRO A 313 0.35 -11.07 15.43
CA PRO A 313 1.61 -10.87 14.71
C PRO A 313 2.74 -11.64 15.39
N TYR A 314 3.78 -12.02 14.64
CA TYR A 314 4.92 -12.76 15.18
C TYR A 314 5.64 -12.02 16.32
N GLY A 315 5.63 -10.68 16.36
CA GLY A 315 6.23 -9.94 17.48
C GLY A 315 5.48 -10.02 18.80
N ALA A 316 4.26 -10.58 18.79
CA ALA A 316 3.41 -10.73 19.95
C ALA A 316 3.48 -12.13 20.60
N LYS A 317 4.55 -12.90 20.34
CA LYS A 317 4.71 -14.24 20.94
C LYS A 317 4.74 -14.16 22.45
N GLU A 318 4.11 -15.12 23.11
CA GLU A 318 4.33 -15.34 24.54
C GLU A 318 5.66 -16.08 24.73
N GLU A 319 6.50 -15.60 25.65
CA GLU A 319 7.70 -16.32 26.12
C GLU A 319 7.34 -17.64 26.82
#